data_AF-A0AAJ1RUT6-F1
#
_entry.id   AF-A0AAJ1RUT6-F1
#
_cell.length_a   1.000
_cell.length_b   1.000
_cell.length_c   1.000
_cell.angle_alpha   90.00
_cell.angle_beta   90.00
_cell.angle_gamma   90.00
#
_symmetry.space_group_name_H-M   'P 1'
#
loop_
_entity.id
_entity.type
_entity.pdbx_description
1 polymer ?
#
loop_
_entity_poly.entity_id
_entity_poly.type
_entity_poly.pdbx_seq_one_letter_code
_entity_poly.pdbx_strand_id
1 'polypeptide(L)'
;MPQHYSENDTMELWLDATESPSSSLPEGASRVWRGNAPDVAEIALDDYRGQDEARSLVGMVPWILVRCSDWTMIPLENIVAASSGSGTKVAAAIYNEVDLPGAAFALQHGVDAVLLPPESGSETLWVAARAFTSETVSGHTEQEPSEISTATVIAVESGGVGERLCVDLIERLSPGEGMAIGSSSGSLCLVHGETLPSEYIPSRPFRVNAGAVHAYALMANGSTKYLSELNSGDEVAVVSLDGNQRSAVIGRLKIERRPFLVVRFECNSVEGQIMAQQAETVRLISPTGDALSVTDLHVGDEILIRVDSSMRHIGQALRGEVIER
;
A
#
# COMPACT_ATOMS: atom_id res chain seq x y z
N MET A 1 -3.44 -29.80 -10.41
CA MET A 1 -2.82 -29.71 -11.75
C MET A 1 -1.91 -28.51 -11.73
N PRO A 2 -0.63 -28.63 -12.10
CA PRO A 2 0.27 -27.49 -12.09
C PRO A 2 -0.14 -26.55 -13.24
N GLN A 3 -0.51 -25.32 -12.90
CA GLN A 3 -0.65 -24.24 -13.86
C GLN A 3 0.74 -23.91 -14.39
N HIS A 4 0.95 -24.12 -15.69
CA HIS A 4 2.11 -23.58 -16.39
C HIS A 4 1.99 -22.06 -16.39
N TYR A 5 2.73 -21.38 -15.52
CA TYR A 5 3.01 -19.95 -15.67
C TYR A 5 3.99 -19.80 -16.86
N SER A 6 3.62 -18.99 -17.84
CA SER A 6 4.45 -18.74 -19.02
C SER A 6 5.65 -17.88 -18.66
N GLU A 7 6.82 -18.35 -19.06
CA GLU A 7 8.06 -17.58 -19.19
C GLU A 7 7.80 -16.31 -20.03
N ASN A 8 7.78 -15.14 -19.39
CA ASN A 8 8.21 -13.84 -19.95
C ASN A 8 7.96 -12.77 -18.88
N ASP A 9 8.94 -12.62 -18.01
CA ASP A 9 8.98 -11.62 -16.94
C ASP A 9 9.63 -10.31 -17.43
N THR A 10 9.68 -10.11 -18.75
CA THR A 10 10.29 -8.96 -19.42
C THR A 10 9.22 -8.04 -19.98
N MET A 11 9.35 -6.73 -19.72
CA MET A 11 8.49 -5.69 -20.31
C MET A 11 8.37 -5.88 -21.83
N GLU A 12 7.14 -5.97 -22.33
CA GLU A 12 6.86 -6.17 -23.74
C GLU A 12 6.96 -4.85 -24.54
N LEU A 13 7.41 -4.93 -25.79
CA LEU A 13 7.40 -3.79 -26.71
C LEU A 13 6.27 -3.96 -27.72
N TRP A 14 5.32 -3.04 -27.73
CA TRP A 14 4.20 -3.04 -28.65
C TRP A 14 4.38 -1.93 -29.70
N LEU A 15 3.98 -2.21 -30.94
CA LEU A 15 3.98 -1.24 -32.04
C LEU A 15 2.58 -0.66 -32.22
N ASP A 16 2.46 0.67 -32.19
CA ASP A 16 1.24 1.39 -32.57
C ASP A 16 1.14 1.51 -34.10
N ALA A 17 0.18 0.77 -34.66
CA ALA A 17 -0.14 0.77 -36.10
C ALA A 17 -1.57 1.26 -36.36
N THR A 18 -2.13 2.06 -35.46
CA THR A 18 -3.47 2.67 -35.62
C THR A 18 -3.58 3.55 -36.85
N GLU A 19 -2.59 4.39 -37.12
CA GLU A 19 -2.60 5.35 -38.23
C GLU A 19 -1.85 4.87 -39.48
N SER A 20 -1.11 3.76 -39.40
CA SER A 20 -0.27 3.25 -40.49
C SER A 20 -0.47 1.76 -40.73
N PRO A 21 -1.10 1.35 -41.84
CA PRO A 21 -1.41 -0.06 -42.11
C PRO A 21 -0.18 -0.90 -42.49
N SER A 22 0.95 -0.27 -42.85
CA SER A 22 2.20 -0.96 -43.18
C SER A 22 3.33 -0.60 -42.22
N SER A 23 3.73 -1.57 -41.42
CA SER A 23 5.05 -1.62 -40.80
C SER A 23 5.43 -3.09 -40.68
N SER A 24 6.61 -3.44 -41.20
CA SER A 24 7.31 -4.62 -40.73
C SER A 24 7.45 -4.50 -39.22
N LEU A 25 7.21 -5.60 -38.49
CA LEU A 25 7.36 -5.63 -37.03
C LEU A 25 8.79 -5.17 -36.67
N PRO A 26 8.96 -4.07 -35.93
CA PRO A 26 10.27 -3.64 -35.48
C PRO A 26 10.96 -4.74 -34.66
N GLU A 27 12.28 -4.76 -34.70
CA GLU A 27 13.05 -5.73 -33.93
C GLU A 27 12.79 -5.56 -32.43
N GLY A 28 12.42 -6.66 -31.77
CA GLY A 28 12.07 -6.69 -30.34
C GLY A 28 10.59 -6.42 -30.03
N ALA A 29 9.76 -6.05 -31.01
CA ALA A 29 8.32 -5.91 -30.78
C ALA A 29 7.65 -7.28 -30.59
N SER A 30 6.80 -7.42 -29.57
CA SER A 30 6.01 -8.63 -29.27
C SER A 30 4.59 -8.56 -29.84
N ARG A 31 4.03 -7.35 -30.02
CA ARG A 31 2.64 -7.14 -30.42
C ARG A 31 2.47 -5.92 -31.32
N VAL A 32 1.48 -5.96 -32.21
CA VAL A 32 1.03 -4.80 -33.02
C VAL A 32 -0.37 -4.39 -32.57
N TRP A 33 -0.51 -3.15 -32.12
CA TRP A 33 -1.80 -2.53 -31.80
C TRP A 33 -2.40 -1.88 -33.05
N ARG A 34 -3.65 -2.24 -33.38
CA ARG A 34 -4.38 -1.70 -34.54
C ARG A 34 -5.62 -0.88 -34.15
N GLY A 35 -5.71 -0.48 -32.87
CA GLY A 35 -6.82 0.29 -32.32
C GLY A 35 -7.95 -0.54 -31.72
N ASN A 36 -7.92 -1.87 -31.85
CA ASN A 36 -8.79 -2.74 -31.05
C ASN A 36 -8.20 -4.15 -30.90
N ALA A 37 -8.53 -4.81 -29.79
CA ALA A 37 -8.39 -6.24 -29.59
C ALA A 37 -9.38 -6.68 -28.50
N PRO A 38 -9.94 -7.90 -28.56
CA PRO A 38 -10.96 -8.35 -27.59
C PRO A 38 -10.40 -8.54 -26.17
N ASP A 39 -9.09 -8.63 -26.02
CA ASP A 39 -8.37 -8.83 -24.76
C ASP A 39 -7.79 -7.53 -24.17
N VAL A 40 -7.94 -6.39 -24.86
CA VAL A 40 -7.36 -5.09 -24.47
C VAL A 40 -8.47 -4.05 -24.33
N ALA A 41 -8.57 -3.44 -23.16
CA ALA A 41 -9.33 -2.21 -22.96
C ALA A 41 -8.41 -1.01 -23.08
N GLU A 42 -8.65 -0.11 -24.04
CA GLU A 42 -7.88 1.11 -24.23
C GLU A 42 -8.56 2.28 -23.51
N ILE A 43 -7.82 2.92 -22.60
CA ILE A 43 -8.33 3.98 -21.72
C ILE A 43 -7.46 5.24 -21.85
N ALA A 44 -8.10 6.39 -22.04
CA ALA A 44 -7.46 7.69 -21.93
C ALA A 44 -7.35 8.09 -20.46
N LEU A 45 -6.15 8.46 -20.02
CA LEU A 45 -5.79 8.64 -18.63
C LEU A 45 -5.49 10.11 -18.32
N ASP A 46 -6.38 10.98 -18.81
CA ASP A 46 -6.24 12.44 -18.76
C ASP A 46 -6.88 13.07 -17.50
N ASP A 47 -7.74 12.32 -16.80
CA ASP A 47 -8.42 12.80 -15.60
C ASP A 47 -8.77 11.68 -14.60
N TYR A 48 -9.45 12.05 -13.50
CA TYR A 48 -9.87 11.10 -12.46
C TYR A 48 -10.89 10.06 -12.95
N ARG A 49 -11.66 10.36 -14.01
CA ARG A 49 -12.67 9.44 -14.55
C ARG A 49 -12.01 8.32 -15.34
N GLY A 50 -11.00 8.65 -16.14
CA GLY A 50 -10.17 7.65 -16.82
C GLY A 50 -9.49 6.70 -15.82
N GLN A 51 -9.01 7.23 -14.69
CA GLN A 51 -8.47 6.40 -13.59
C GLN A 51 -9.51 5.47 -12.97
N ASP A 52 -10.72 5.97 -12.68
CA ASP A 52 -11.80 5.16 -12.10
C ASP A 52 -12.27 4.06 -13.06
N GLU A 53 -12.39 4.39 -14.35
CA GLU A 53 -12.71 3.44 -15.40
C GLU A 53 -11.65 2.34 -15.52
N ALA A 54 -10.37 2.72 -15.64
CA ALA A 54 -9.27 1.76 -15.70
C ALA A 54 -9.25 0.85 -14.45
N ARG A 55 -9.44 1.40 -13.25
CA ARG A 55 -9.53 0.62 -12.01
C ARG A 55 -10.71 -0.35 -11.99
N SER A 56 -11.87 0.06 -12.53
CA SER A 56 -13.06 -0.81 -12.58
C SER A 56 -12.88 -2.04 -13.48
N LEU A 57 -11.96 -1.97 -14.44
CA LEU A 57 -11.66 -3.06 -15.39
C LEU A 57 -10.59 -4.03 -14.89
N VAL A 58 -9.88 -3.67 -13.82
CA VAL A 58 -8.87 -4.54 -13.20
C VAL A 58 -9.51 -5.84 -12.71
N GLY A 59 -8.91 -6.97 -13.09
CA GLY A 59 -9.43 -8.33 -12.87
C GLY A 59 -10.55 -8.75 -13.81
N MET A 60 -11.08 -7.84 -14.64
CA MET A 60 -12.13 -8.13 -15.63
C MET A 60 -11.58 -8.36 -17.04
N VAL A 61 -10.49 -7.70 -17.39
CA VAL A 61 -9.85 -7.80 -18.71
C VAL A 61 -8.40 -8.29 -18.63
N PRO A 62 -7.88 -8.99 -19.64
CA PRO A 62 -6.47 -9.41 -19.65
C PRO A 62 -5.48 -8.24 -19.71
N TRP A 63 -5.78 -7.20 -20.49
CA TRP A 63 -4.91 -6.04 -20.68
C TRP A 63 -5.68 -4.72 -20.56
N ILE A 64 -5.08 -3.76 -19.89
CA ILE A 64 -5.47 -2.35 -19.95
C ILE A 64 -4.34 -1.60 -20.66
N LEU A 65 -4.65 -0.99 -21.81
CA LEU A 65 -3.77 -0.09 -22.52
C LEU A 65 -4.11 1.35 -22.14
N VAL A 66 -3.17 2.07 -21.56
CA VAL A 66 -3.36 3.45 -21.14
C VAL A 66 -2.70 4.43 -22.10
N ARG A 67 -3.41 5.51 -22.44
CA ARG A 67 -2.87 6.66 -23.17
C ARG A 67 -2.98 7.90 -22.32
N CYS A 68 -1.88 8.64 -22.18
CA CYS A 68 -1.86 9.91 -21.48
C CYS A 68 -1.61 11.04 -22.49
N SER A 69 -2.49 12.05 -22.54
CA SER A 69 -2.24 13.26 -23.33
C SER A 69 -1.19 14.16 -22.66
N ASP A 70 -1.11 14.15 -21.33
CA ASP A 70 -0.05 14.72 -20.51
C ASP A 70 0.58 13.63 -19.62
N TRP A 71 1.88 13.36 -19.81
CA TRP A 71 2.53 12.30 -19.06
C TRP A 71 2.59 12.65 -17.56
N THR A 72 1.85 11.90 -16.75
CA THR A 72 1.84 12.02 -15.31
C THR A 72 2.07 10.64 -14.68
N MET A 73 3.03 10.58 -13.76
CA MET A 73 3.48 9.32 -13.15
C MET A 73 2.44 8.72 -12.20
N ILE A 74 1.80 9.56 -11.37
CA ILE A 74 0.89 9.12 -10.30
C ILE A 74 -0.30 8.31 -10.84
N PRO A 75 -0.99 8.74 -11.92
CA PRO A 75 -2.09 7.96 -12.46
C PRO A 75 -1.67 6.60 -13.01
N LEU A 76 -0.47 6.49 -13.60
CA LEU A 76 0.05 5.21 -14.07
C LEU A 76 0.39 4.28 -12.89
N GLU A 77 1.09 4.80 -11.87
CA GLU A 77 1.41 4.07 -10.64
C GLU A 77 0.14 3.52 -9.96
N ASN A 78 -0.93 4.31 -9.94
CA ASN A 78 -2.24 3.90 -9.41
C ASN A 78 -2.87 2.70 -10.13
N ILE A 79 -2.68 2.58 -11.46
CA ILE A 79 -3.20 1.45 -12.24
C ILE A 79 -2.30 0.24 -12.08
N VAL A 80 -0.97 0.42 -12.13
CA VAL A 80 0.00 -0.66 -11.88
C VAL A 80 -0.24 -1.27 -10.49
N ALA A 81 -0.41 -0.44 -9.46
CA ALA A 81 -0.72 -0.89 -8.10
C ALA A 81 -2.02 -1.71 -8.05
N ALA A 82 -3.10 -1.20 -8.64
CA ALA A 82 -4.39 -1.89 -8.65
C ALA A 82 -4.34 -3.22 -9.41
N SER A 83 -3.59 -3.28 -10.52
CA SER A 83 -3.46 -4.46 -11.37
C SER A 83 -2.65 -5.60 -10.72
N SER A 84 -1.80 -5.29 -9.74
CA SER A 84 -0.92 -6.26 -9.10
C SER A 84 -1.71 -7.42 -8.47
N GLY A 85 -1.37 -8.65 -8.86
CA GLY A 85 -2.04 -9.87 -8.38
C GLY A 85 -3.45 -10.12 -8.93
N SER A 86 -4.02 -9.20 -9.72
CA SER A 86 -5.35 -9.35 -10.33
C SER A 86 -5.36 -10.27 -11.56
N GLY A 87 -4.20 -10.46 -12.19
CA GLY A 87 -4.06 -11.14 -13.48
C GLY A 87 -4.26 -10.23 -14.70
N THR A 88 -4.70 -8.99 -14.51
CA THR A 88 -4.72 -7.95 -15.55
C THR A 88 -3.33 -7.35 -15.72
N LYS A 89 -2.85 -7.23 -16.96
CA LYS A 89 -1.59 -6.59 -17.33
C LYS A 89 -1.80 -5.15 -17.81
N VAL A 90 -0.80 -4.30 -17.66
CA VAL A 90 -0.84 -2.88 -18.02
C VAL A 90 0.12 -2.58 -19.16
N ALA A 91 -0.39 -2.00 -20.24
CA ALA A 91 0.39 -1.44 -21.33
C ALA A 91 0.30 0.10 -21.30
N ALA A 92 1.39 0.83 -21.48
CA ALA A 92 1.38 2.30 -21.53
C ALA A 92 1.89 2.82 -22.88
N ALA A 93 1.14 3.74 -23.50
CA ALA A 93 1.57 4.42 -24.72
C ALA A 93 2.63 5.48 -24.41
N ILE A 94 3.79 5.37 -25.06
CA ILE A 94 4.95 6.25 -24.87
C ILE A 94 5.29 6.93 -26.19
N TYR A 95 5.37 8.25 -26.16
CA TYR A 95 5.71 9.06 -27.34
C TYR A 95 7.08 9.75 -27.23
N ASN A 96 7.61 9.90 -26.02
CA ASN A 96 8.91 10.53 -25.78
C ASN A 96 9.82 9.64 -24.94
N GLU A 97 11.13 9.69 -25.23
CA GLU A 97 12.13 8.90 -24.51
C GLU A 97 12.21 9.21 -23.02
N VAL A 98 11.93 10.47 -22.64
CA VAL A 98 11.95 10.94 -21.24
C VAL A 98 10.91 10.26 -20.35
N ASP A 99 9.84 9.72 -20.94
CA ASP A 99 8.73 9.10 -20.22
C ASP A 99 8.98 7.60 -19.96
N LEU A 100 9.90 6.98 -20.72
CA LEU A 100 10.21 5.54 -20.63
C LEU A 100 10.67 5.10 -19.23
N PRO A 101 11.60 5.78 -18.53
CA PRO A 101 12.03 5.34 -17.20
C PRO A 101 10.87 5.32 -16.21
N GLY A 102 9.94 6.26 -16.35
CA GLY A 102 8.74 6.30 -15.53
C GLY A 102 7.87 5.07 -15.75
N ALA A 103 7.54 4.76 -17.01
CA ALA A 103 6.75 3.57 -17.32
C ALA A 103 7.47 2.27 -16.93
N ALA A 104 8.77 2.15 -17.23
CA ALA A 104 9.55 0.95 -17.02
C ALA A 104 9.85 0.64 -15.55
N PHE A 105 9.83 1.64 -14.66
CA PHE A 105 10.13 1.46 -13.23
C PHE A 105 9.03 1.97 -12.30
N ALA A 106 7.81 2.17 -12.80
CA ALA A 106 6.66 2.54 -11.97
C ALA A 106 6.55 1.58 -10.77
N LEU A 107 6.65 2.12 -9.56
CA LEU A 107 6.64 1.35 -8.30
C LEU A 107 7.67 0.22 -8.22
N GLN A 108 8.84 0.39 -8.87
CA GLN A 108 9.92 -0.62 -8.97
C GLN A 108 9.54 -1.91 -9.73
N HIS A 109 8.34 -1.98 -10.33
CA HIS A 109 7.90 -3.11 -11.18
C HIS A 109 7.82 -2.74 -12.65
N GLY A 110 7.39 -1.50 -12.93
CA GLY A 110 7.09 -1.05 -14.29
C GLY A 110 5.75 -1.55 -14.81
N VAL A 111 5.44 -1.13 -16.04
CA VAL A 111 4.32 -1.65 -16.83
C VAL A 111 4.71 -2.97 -17.50
N ASP A 112 3.73 -3.82 -17.77
CA ASP A 112 3.95 -5.08 -18.48
C ASP A 112 4.31 -4.87 -19.96
N ALA A 113 3.89 -3.74 -20.55
CA ALA A 113 4.24 -3.38 -21.93
C ALA A 113 4.33 -1.87 -22.16
N VAL A 114 5.16 -1.46 -23.11
CA VAL A 114 5.13 -0.09 -23.67
C VAL A 114 4.67 -0.12 -25.11
N LEU A 115 3.71 0.73 -25.46
CA LEU A 115 3.22 0.92 -26.82
C LEU A 115 3.94 2.12 -27.45
N LEU A 116 4.72 1.86 -28.50
CA LEU A 116 5.57 2.84 -29.16
C LEU A 116 5.04 3.21 -30.56
N PRO A 117 5.23 4.45 -31.02
CA PRO A 117 4.94 4.83 -32.40
C PRO A 117 5.78 4.04 -33.42
N PRO A 118 5.43 4.07 -34.71
CA PRO A 118 6.23 3.46 -35.76
C PRO A 118 7.72 3.83 -35.66
N GLU A 119 8.61 2.84 -35.84
CA GLU A 119 10.06 3.05 -35.68
C GLU A 119 10.61 4.13 -36.61
N SER A 120 10.01 4.28 -37.80
CA SER A 120 10.35 5.36 -38.72
C SER A 120 9.99 6.72 -38.10
N GLY A 121 11.01 7.51 -37.77
CA GLY A 121 10.87 8.80 -37.09
C GLY A 121 10.83 8.71 -35.57
N SER A 122 11.07 7.54 -34.98
CA SER A 122 11.16 7.32 -33.52
C SER A 122 12.26 6.29 -33.18
N GLU A 123 13.32 6.22 -33.98
CA GLU A 123 14.37 5.20 -33.87
C GLU A 123 15.08 5.24 -32.50
N THR A 124 15.33 6.44 -31.96
CA THR A 124 15.97 6.61 -30.63
C THR A 124 15.11 6.06 -29.51
N LEU A 125 13.78 6.25 -29.61
CA LEU A 125 12.82 5.74 -28.64
C LEU A 125 12.81 4.20 -28.62
N TRP A 126 12.84 3.56 -29.80
CA TRP A 126 12.93 2.11 -29.90
C TRP A 126 14.24 1.55 -29.34
N VAL A 127 15.37 2.23 -29.57
CA VAL A 127 16.67 1.87 -28.97
C VAL A 127 16.60 1.94 -27.45
N ALA A 128 16.08 3.04 -26.90
CA ALA A 128 15.95 3.23 -25.45
C ALA A 128 15.02 2.18 -24.83
N ALA A 129 13.86 1.92 -25.45
CA ALA A 129 12.91 0.94 -24.94
C ALA A 129 13.50 -0.49 -24.90
N ARG A 130 14.29 -0.88 -25.92
CA ARG A 130 15.01 -2.16 -25.93
C ARG A 130 16.02 -2.28 -24.79
N ALA A 131 16.71 -1.21 -24.42
CA ALA A 131 17.63 -1.24 -23.29
C ALA A 131 16.91 -1.62 -21.98
N PHE A 132 15.72 -1.06 -21.73
CA PHE A 132 14.92 -1.37 -20.55
C PHE A 132 14.36 -2.79 -20.53
N THR A 133 14.09 -3.40 -21.69
CA THR A 133 13.69 -4.83 -21.72
C THR A 133 14.78 -5.79 -21.24
N SER A 134 16.06 -5.38 -21.30
CA SER A 134 17.21 -6.20 -20.88
C SER A 134 17.60 -6.03 -19.41
N GLU A 135 17.15 -4.96 -18.76
CA GLU A 135 17.42 -4.62 -17.37
C GLU A 135 16.18 -4.94 -16.49
N THR A 136 15.82 -6.21 -16.33
CA THR A 136 14.76 -6.58 -15.38
C THR A 136 15.35 -7.05 -14.06
N VAL A 137 14.99 -6.33 -13.00
CA VAL A 137 15.29 -6.63 -11.61
C VAL A 137 14.45 -7.83 -11.20
N SER A 138 15.00 -9.02 -11.42
CA SER A 138 14.44 -10.29 -10.94
C SER A 138 14.61 -10.36 -9.41
N GLY A 139 13.64 -9.76 -8.71
CA GLY A 139 13.46 -9.84 -7.26
C GLY A 139 12.13 -10.49 -6.92
N HIS A 140 11.94 -11.75 -7.31
CA HIS A 140 10.81 -12.55 -6.83
C HIS A 140 11.09 -13.01 -5.40
N THR A 141 10.79 -12.15 -4.42
CA THR A 141 10.59 -12.61 -3.05
C THR A 141 9.12 -13.03 -2.90
N GLU A 142 8.91 -14.30 -2.61
CA GLU A 142 7.61 -14.85 -2.22
C GLU A 142 7.08 -14.06 -1.01
N GLN A 143 5.79 -13.70 -1.05
CA GLN A 143 5.12 -13.03 0.05
C GLN A 143 4.97 -14.02 1.21
N GLU A 144 5.75 -13.84 2.26
CA GLU A 144 5.45 -14.46 3.55
C GLU A 144 4.18 -13.78 4.12
N PRO A 145 3.22 -14.53 4.68
CA PRO A 145 2.03 -13.95 5.28
C PRO A 145 2.41 -12.97 6.39
N SER A 146 1.69 -11.84 6.48
CA SER A 146 1.89 -10.87 7.55
C SER A 146 1.58 -11.52 8.91
N GLU A 147 2.60 -11.74 9.73
CA GLU A 147 2.48 -12.37 11.04
C GLU A 147 2.44 -11.33 12.17
N ILE A 148 1.71 -11.66 13.24
CA ILE A 148 1.92 -10.97 14.52
C ILE A 148 3.27 -11.41 15.07
N SER A 149 4.08 -10.41 15.41
CA SER A 149 5.40 -10.58 15.99
C SER A 149 5.52 -9.83 17.30
N THR A 150 6.50 -10.21 18.11
CA THR A 150 6.88 -9.49 19.32
C THR A 150 8.00 -8.51 19.00
N ALA A 151 7.86 -7.28 19.46
CA ALA A 151 8.90 -6.25 19.39
C ALA A 151 9.29 -5.78 20.78
N THR A 152 10.55 -5.41 20.94
CA THR A 152 11.08 -4.88 22.20
C THR A 152 11.13 -3.37 22.14
N VAL A 153 10.60 -2.69 23.16
CA VAL A 153 10.69 -1.24 23.29
C VAL A 153 12.15 -0.84 23.53
N ILE A 154 12.70 0.00 22.65
CA ILE A 154 14.09 0.48 22.72
C ILE A 154 14.19 1.93 23.21
N ALA A 155 13.13 2.73 23.06
CA ALA A 155 13.08 4.08 23.61
C ALA A 155 11.63 4.54 23.86
N VAL A 156 11.45 5.35 24.91
CA VAL A 156 10.21 6.07 25.22
C VAL A 156 10.58 7.54 25.48
N GLU A 157 10.14 8.43 24.60
CA GLU A 157 10.55 9.84 24.58
C GLU A 157 9.34 10.77 24.51
N SER A 158 9.51 12.05 24.89
CA SER A 158 8.46 13.05 24.71
C SER A 158 8.30 13.43 23.23
N GLY A 159 7.09 13.31 22.70
CA GLY A 159 6.73 13.59 21.30
C GLY A 159 6.15 14.98 21.04
N GLY A 160 6.17 15.88 22.02
CA GLY A 160 5.58 17.21 21.90
C GLY A 160 4.05 17.20 21.89
N VAL A 161 3.45 18.26 21.34
CA VAL A 161 1.98 18.42 21.27
C VAL A 161 1.51 18.41 19.82
N GLY A 162 0.66 17.47 19.47
CA GLY A 162 0.18 17.25 18.10
C GLY A 162 -1.31 16.95 18.03
N GLU A 163 -1.83 16.69 16.83
CA GLU A 163 -3.20 16.25 16.62
C GLU A 163 -3.30 14.74 16.81
N ARG A 164 -4.16 14.35 17.75
CA ARG A 164 -4.45 12.97 18.10
C ARG A 164 -5.82 12.60 17.60
N LEU A 165 -5.95 11.40 17.02
CA LEU A 165 -7.19 10.87 16.51
C LEU A 165 -7.70 9.72 17.40
N CYS A 166 -8.99 9.73 17.72
CA CYS A 166 -9.73 8.61 18.31
C CYS A 166 -10.60 7.99 17.22
N VAL A 167 -10.61 6.67 17.14
CA VAL A 167 -11.55 5.93 16.28
C VAL A 167 -12.65 5.38 17.17
N ASP A 168 -13.90 5.80 16.94
CA ASP A 168 -15.08 5.18 17.53
C ASP A 168 -15.75 4.29 16.50
N LEU A 169 -15.84 3.00 16.80
CA LEU A 169 -16.52 1.99 15.99
C LEU A 169 -18.02 1.99 16.30
N ILE A 170 -18.82 1.45 15.37
CA ILE A 170 -20.26 1.24 15.58
C ILE A 170 -20.58 -0.02 16.38
N GLU A 171 -19.55 -0.79 16.74
CA GLU A 171 -19.65 -2.03 17.50
C GLU A 171 -18.65 -2.04 18.66
N ARG A 172 -18.79 -3.02 19.55
CA ARG A 172 -17.94 -3.14 20.73
C ARG A 172 -16.70 -4.00 20.44
N LEU A 173 -15.60 -3.61 21.05
CA LEU A 173 -14.36 -4.34 21.19
C LEU A 173 -14.43 -5.20 22.45
N SER A 174 -13.89 -6.41 22.34
CA SER A 174 -13.63 -7.30 23.45
C SER A 174 -12.29 -6.93 24.12
N PRO A 175 -12.07 -7.28 25.39
CA PRO A 175 -10.75 -7.18 25.99
C PRO A 175 -9.72 -7.97 25.17
N GLY A 176 -8.62 -7.32 24.81
CA GLY A 176 -7.56 -7.89 23.97
C GLY A 176 -7.74 -7.60 22.48
N GLU A 177 -8.83 -6.94 22.09
CA GLU A 177 -9.01 -6.42 20.74
C GLU A 177 -8.56 -4.96 20.63
N GLY A 178 -8.11 -4.60 19.43
CA GLY A 178 -7.61 -3.28 19.12
C GLY A 178 -7.47 -3.04 17.62
N MET A 179 -6.68 -2.04 17.27
CA MET A 179 -6.29 -1.75 15.88
C MET A 179 -4.78 -1.81 15.72
N ALA A 180 -4.31 -2.29 14.57
CA ALA A 180 -2.90 -2.24 14.21
C ALA A 180 -2.57 -0.86 13.64
N ILE A 181 -1.72 -0.10 14.35
CA ILE A 181 -1.38 1.30 14.06
C ILE A 181 0.12 1.54 14.24
N GLY A 182 0.75 2.26 13.33
CA GLY A 182 2.18 2.59 13.42
C GLY A 182 2.55 3.78 12.56
N SER A 183 3.71 4.39 12.81
CA SER A 183 4.23 5.47 11.96
C SER A 183 4.78 4.96 10.63
N SER A 184 5.04 3.65 10.53
CA SER A 184 5.39 2.98 9.28
C SER A 184 4.34 1.96 8.91
N SER A 185 4.03 1.87 7.62
CA SER A 185 2.99 0.98 7.11
C SER A 185 3.37 -0.51 7.18
N GLY A 186 4.67 -0.82 7.26
CA GLY A 186 5.21 -2.18 7.42
C GLY A 186 5.39 -2.63 8.87
N SER A 187 5.22 -1.73 9.86
CA SER A 187 5.41 -2.04 11.28
C SER A 187 4.34 -1.36 12.13
N LEU A 188 3.25 -2.09 12.40
CA LEU A 188 2.06 -1.58 13.08
C LEU A 188 1.92 -2.18 14.49
N CYS A 189 1.92 -1.36 15.54
CA CYS A 189 1.64 -1.81 16.91
C CYS A 189 0.17 -2.14 17.12
N LEU A 190 -0.14 -3.15 17.93
CA LEU A 190 -1.51 -3.38 18.37
C LEU A 190 -1.89 -2.40 19.49
N VAL A 191 -2.69 -1.40 19.13
CA VAL A 191 -3.27 -0.42 20.05
C VAL A 191 -4.59 -0.96 20.57
N HIS A 192 -4.66 -1.22 21.87
CA HIS A 192 -5.80 -1.82 22.55
C HIS A 192 -7.02 -0.88 22.58
N GLY A 193 -8.22 -1.46 22.47
CA GLY A 193 -9.47 -0.72 22.65
C GLY A 193 -9.66 -0.22 24.08
N GLU A 194 -10.40 0.86 24.29
CA GLU A 194 -10.72 1.41 25.62
C GLU A 194 -11.76 0.54 26.35
N THR A 195 -11.49 -0.75 26.49
CA THR A 195 -12.36 -1.79 27.08
C THR A 195 -12.10 -1.98 28.57
N LEU A 196 -10.91 -1.62 29.06
CA LEU A 196 -10.55 -1.68 30.47
C LEU A 196 -10.80 -0.34 31.16
N PRO A 197 -11.50 -0.32 32.31
CA PRO A 197 -11.73 0.91 33.06
C PRO A 197 -10.40 1.48 33.57
N SER A 198 -10.31 2.81 33.73
CA SER A 198 -9.27 3.45 34.52
C SER A 198 -9.83 3.89 35.87
N GLU A 199 -8.94 4.25 36.81
CA GLU A 199 -9.33 4.75 38.13
C GLU A 199 -10.21 6.01 38.04
N TYR A 200 -10.04 6.80 36.98
CA TYR A 200 -10.66 8.12 36.83
C TYR A 200 -11.76 8.20 35.77
N ILE A 201 -11.82 7.24 34.83
CA ILE A 201 -12.67 7.35 33.64
C ILE A 201 -13.31 5.98 33.29
N PRO A 202 -14.62 5.91 33.04
CA PRO A 202 -15.27 4.68 32.57
C PRO A 202 -14.78 4.30 31.17
N SER A 203 -14.65 3.00 30.93
CA SER A 203 -14.29 2.43 29.62
C SER A 203 -15.30 2.79 28.53
N ARG A 204 -14.81 3.00 27.32
CA ARG A 204 -15.61 3.16 26.10
C ARG A 204 -15.26 1.99 25.18
N PRO A 205 -15.89 0.82 25.34
CA PRO A 205 -15.48 -0.41 24.66
C PRO A 205 -15.83 -0.42 23.17
N PHE A 206 -15.92 0.73 22.52
CA PHE A 206 -16.09 0.93 21.08
C PHE A 206 -15.02 1.90 20.54
N ARG A 207 -14.13 2.40 21.40
CA ARG A 207 -13.12 3.41 21.08
C ARG A 207 -11.73 2.80 21.06
N VAL A 208 -10.91 3.20 20.10
CA VAL A 208 -9.45 3.02 20.11
C VAL A 208 -8.79 4.37 20.21
N ASN A 209 -7.83 4.49 21.14
CA ASN A 209 -7.02 5.68 21.26
C ASN A 209 -5.84 5.66 20.27
N ALA A 210 -6.17 5.78 18.98
CA ALA A 210 -5.33 5.40 17.85
C ALA A 210 -3.89 5.98 17.84
N GLY A 211 -3.73 7.29 17.70
CA GLY A 211 -2.40 7.89 17.58
C GLY A 211 -2.39 9.26 16.92
N ALA A 212 -1.22 9.68 16.45
CA ALA A 212 -1.02 10.91 15.69
C ALA A 212 -1.57 10.80 14.25
N VAL A 213 -2.04 11.90 13.69
CA VAL A 213 -2.73 11.92 12.38
C VAL A 213 -1.92 11.35 11.20
N HIS A 214 -0.59 11.33 11.27
CA HIS A 214 0.28 10.75 10.22
C HIS A 214 0.46 9.23 10.35
N ALA A 215 0.00 8.60 11.43
CA ALA A 215 0.15 7.16 11.59
C ALA A 215 -0.73 6.42 10.57
N TYR A 216 -0.33 5.22 10.20
CA TYR A 216 -1.12 4.30 9.40
C TYR A 216 -2.01 3.44 10.30
N ALA A 217 -3.21 3.11 9.83
CA ALA A 217 -4.06 2.07 10.39
C ALA A 217 -4.25 0.94 9.36
N LEU A 218 -4.34 -0.30 9.85
CA LEU A 218 -4.74 -1.45 9.03
C LEU A 218 -6.24 -1.41 8.71
N MET A 219 -6.57 -1.48 7.43
CA MET A 219 -7.94 -1.54 6.91
C MET A 219 -8.43 -2.99 6.86
N ALA A 220 -9.76 -3.18 6.83
CA ALA A 220 -10.36 -4.52 6.83
C ALA A 220 -9.96 -5.39 5.62
N ASN A 221 -9.62 -4.75 4.50
CA ASN A 221 -9.17 -5.40 3.26
C ASN A 221 -7.65 -5.72 3.24
N GLY A 222 -6.93 -5.47 4.34
CA GLY A 222 -5.47 -5.67 4.43
C GLY A 222 -4.61 -4.53 3.88
N SER A 223 -5.22 -3.47 3.34
CA SER A 223 -4.51 -2.23 3.00
C SER A 223 -4.18 -1.44 4.27
N THR A 224 -3.30 -0.45 4.18
CA THR A 224 -3.13 0.57 5.22
C THR A 224 -3.72 1.90 4.77
N LYS A 225 -4.02 2.80 5.70
CA LYS A 225 -4.49 4.15 5.40
C LYS A 225 -4.02 5.11 6.46
N TYR A 226 -3.69 6.35 6.11
CA TYR A 226 -3.34 7.34 7.13
C TYR A 226 -4.54 7.61 8.04
N LEU A 227 -4.29 7.80 9.33
CA LEU A 227 -5.34 8.15 10.29
C LEU A 227 -6.05 9.45 9.87
N SER A 228 -5.34 10.42 9.30
CA SER A 228 -5.89 11.67 8.76
C SER A 228 -6.88 11.48 7.61
N GLU A 229 -6.82 10.36 6.90
CA GLU A 229 -7.64 10.08 5.71
C GLU A 229 -8.86 9.20 6.02
N LEU A 230 -8.93 8.64 7.22
CA LEU A 230 -10.07 7.84 7.65
C LEU A 230 -11.35 8.68 7.63
N ASN A 231 -12.46 8.05 7.25
CA ASN A 231 -13.79 8.64 7.30
C ASN A 231 -14.76 7.78 8.12
N SER A 232 -15.84 8.40 8.58
CA SER A 232 -17.00 7.63 9.06
C SER A 232 -17.54 6.78 7.91
N GLY A 233 -17.83 5.51 8.19
CA GLY A 233 -18.21 4.52 7.18
C GLY A 233 -17.05 3.67 6.64
N ASP A 234 -15.79 4.06 6.84
CA ASP A 234 -14.65 3.22 6.48
C ASP A 234 -14.62 1.94 7.34
N GLU A 235 -14.20 0.83 6.73
CA GLU A 235 -14.03 -0.47 7.40
C GLU A 235 -12.57 -0.71 7.79
N VAL A 236 -12.31 -0.85 9.08
CA VAL A 236 -10.97 -1.09 9.64
C VAL A 236 -10.82 -2.51 10.16
N ALA A 237 -9.58 -3.00 10.21
CA ALA A 237 -9.28 -4.28 10.83
C ALA A 237 -9.23 -4.12 12.35
N VAL A 238 -10.11 -4.84 13.05
CA VAL A 238 -9.98 -5.12 14.48
C VAL A 238 -9.17 -6.38 14.64
N VAL A 239 -8.07 -6.28 15.38
CA VAL A 239 -7.10 -7.35 15.58
C VAL A 239 -7.17 -7.82 17.03
N SER A 240 -7.23 -9.13 17.22
CA SER A 240 -7.16 -9.79 18.52
C SER A 240 -5.73 -10.24 18.85
N LEU A 241 -5.51 -10.65 20.11
CA LEU A 241 -4.23 -11.19 20.59
C LEU A 241 -3.67 -12.30 19.70
N ASP A 242 -4.53 -13.22 19.25
CA ASP A 242 -4.15 -14.40 18.47
C ASP A 242 -3.90 -14.09 16.99
N GLY A 243 -3.98 -12.82 16.58
CA GLY A 243 -3.83 -12.40 15.19
C GLY A 243 -5.08 -12.54 14.33
N ASN A 244 -6.18 -13.03 14.92
CA ASN A 244 -7.46 -13.05 14.23
C ASN A 244 -7.92 -11.61 13.96
N GLN A 245 -8.38 -11.40 12.73
CA GLN A 245 -8.86 -10.13 12.22
C GLN A 245 -10.35 -10.22 11.92
N ARG A 246 -11.07 -9.14 12.21
CA ARG A 246 -12.45 -8.93 11.76
C ARG A 246 -12.64 -7.50 11.30
N SER A 247 -13.59 -7.27 10.39
CA SER A 247 -13.96 -5.92 9.98
C SER A 247 -14.79 -5.24 11.07
N ALA A 248 -14.59 -3.93 11.22
CA ALA A 248 -15.48 -3.05 11.98
C ALA A 248 -15.61 -1.69 11.29
N VAL A 249 -16.83 -1.13 11.31
CA VAL A 249 -17.11 0.15 10.66
C VAL A 249 -16.85 1.31 11.64
N ILE A 250 -16.18 2.35 11.15
CA ILE A 250 -15.97 3.60 11.87
C ILE A 250 -17.28 4.37 11.96
N GLY A 251 -17.75 4.63 13.18
CA GLY A 251 -18.90 5.51 13.43
C GLY A 251 -18.50 6.98 13.54
N ARG A 252 -17.44 7.28 14.31
CA ARG A 252 -16.99 8.66 14.55
C ARG A 252 -15.48 8.73 14.68
N LEU A 253 -14.90 9.78 14.11
CA LEU A 253 -13.51 10.17 14.33
C LEU A 253 -13.47 11.42 15.20
N LYS A 254 -12.62 11.40 16.23
CA LYS A 254 -12.45 12.55 17.13
C LYS A 254 -10.99 12.99 17.11
N ILE A 255 -10.74 14.18 16.57
CA ILE A 255 -9.42 14.80 16.48
C ILE A 255 -9.29 15.89 17.55
N GLU A 256 -8.21 15.84 18.33
CA GLU A 256 -7.93 16.83 19.37
C GLU A 256 -6.42 16.99 19.60
N ARG A 257 -5.96 18.16 20.04
CA ARG A 257 -4.53 18.38 20.32
C ARG A 257 -4.16 17.85 21.70
N ARG A 258 -3.12 16.99 21.76
CA ARG A 258 -2.68 16.31 22.99
C ARG A 258 -1.15 16.19 23.04
N PRO A 259 -0.56 16.08 24.24
CA PRO A 259 0.84 15.68 24.38
C PRO A 259 1.02 14.22 23.96
N PHE A 260 2.15 13.93 23.34
CA PHE A 260 2.52 12.62 22.81
C PHE A 260 3.75 12.04 23.52
N LEU A 261 3.82 10.72 23.53
CA LEU A 261 5.06 9.96 23.67
C LEU A 261 5.42 9.37 22.30
N VAL A 262 6.73 9.34 22.01
CA VAL A 262 7.30 8.54 20.93
C VAL A 262 7.78 7.23 21.53
N VAL A 263 7.21 6.12 21.10
CA VAL A 263 7.66 4.77 21.49
C VAL A 263 8.37 4.17 20.29
N ARG A 264 9.67 3.93 20.43
CA ARG A 264 10.49 3.21 19.44
C ARG A 264 10.64 1.77 19.86
N PHE A 265 10.56 0.87 18.90
CA PHE A 265 10.68 -0.57 19.14
C PHE A 265 11.51 -1.22 18.04
N GLU A 266 12.06 -2.39 18.33
CA GLU A 266 12.82 -3.20 17.39
C GLU A 266 12.23 -4.61 17.31
N CYS A 267 12.11 -5.15 16.10
CA CYS A 267 11.79 -6.56 15.84
C CYS A 267 12.71 -7.06 14.72
N ASN A 268 13.46 -8.14 14.97
CA ASN A 268 14.38 -8.73 13.99
C ASN A 268 15.33 -7.71 13.32
N SER A 269 15.89 -6.77 14.11
CA SER A 269 16.76 -5.68 13.63
C SER A 269 16.08 -4.65 12.71
N VAL A 270 14.74 -4.65 12.64
CA VAL A 270 13.94 -3.60 12.01
C VAL A 270 13.39 -2.70 13.11
N GLU A 271 13.74 -1.42 13.05
CA GLU A 271 13.19 -0.40 13.95
C GLU A 271 11.84 0.11 13.45
N GLY A 272 10.91 0.30 14.37
CA GLY A 272 9.63 0.96 14.13
C GLY A 272 9.32 1.96 15.23
N GLN A 273 8.28 2.76 15.01
CA GLN A 273 7.81 3.70 16.03
C GLN A 273 6.31 3.93 15.97
N ILE A 274 5.74 4.30 17.11
CA ILE A 274 4.37 4.82 17.23
C ILE A 274 4.39 6.12 18.07
N MET A 275 3.62 7.11 17.63
CA MET A 275 3.33 8.30 18.42
C MET A 275 1.95 8.15 19.07
N ALA A 276 1.95 7.89 20.37
CA ALA A 276 0.74 7.70 21.16
C ALA A 276 0.51 8.87 22.13
N GLN A 277 -0.74 9.20 22.41
CA GLN A 277 -1.04 10.22 23.41
C GLN A 277 -0.46 9.80 24.77
N GLN A 278 0.17 10.75 25.47
CA GLN A 278 0.63 10.57 26.85
C GLN A 278 -0.58 10.52 27.80
N ALA A 279 -1.21 9.36 27.92
CA ALA A 279 -2.33 9.10 28.83
C ALA A 279 -2.44 7.60 29.15
N GLU A 280 -2.94 7.27 30.33
CA GLU A 280 -3.07 5.91 30.86
C GLU A 280 -4.13 5.04 30.17
N THR A 281 -4.98 5.68 29.36
CA THR A 281 -5.97 5.03 28.47
C THR A 281 -5.39 4.68 27.09
N VAL A 282 -4.18 5.22 26.84
CA VAL A 282 -3.10 4.81 25.93
C VAL A 282 -2.59 3.39 26.12
N ARG A 283 -3.08 2.33 25.47
CA ARG A 283 -2.55 0.97 25.73
C ARG A 283 -2.08 0.22 24.50
N LEU A 284 -0.91 -0.40 24.61
CA LEU A 284 -0.39 -1.39 23.66
C LEU A 284 -0.61 -2.80 24.23
N ILE A 285 -0.66 -3.81 23.38
CA ILE A 285 -0.87 -5.20 23.80
C ILE A 285 0.48 -5.89 23.95
N SER A 286 0.74 -6.55 25.08
CA SER A 286 1.91 -7.40 25.29
C SER A 286 1.71 -8.80 24.68
N PRO A 287 2.78 -9.59 24.47
CA PRO A 287 2.66 -10.99 24.06
C PRO A 287 1.90 -11.87 25.06
N THR A 288 1.84 -11.47 26.33
CA THR A 288 1.07 -12.15 27.38
C THR A 288 -0.43 -11.80 27.36
N GLY A 289 -0.82 -10.83 26.54
CA GLY A 289 -2.20 -10.34 26.42
C GLY A 289 -2.58 -9.24 27.40
N ASP A 290 -1.60 -8.70 28.13
CA ASP A 290 -1.79 -7.56 29.01
C ASP A 290 -1.86 -6.27 28.20
N ALA A 291 -2.73 -5.36 28.61
CA ALA A 291 -2.82 -4.02 28.03
C ALA A 291 -1.87 -3.07 28.77
N LEU A 292 -0.69 -2.84 28.19
CA LEU A 292 0.37 -2.01 28.74
C LEU A 292 0.08 -0.54 28.50
N SER A 293 -0.03 0.26 29.57
CA SER A 293 -0.16 1.71 29.45
C SER A 293 1.10 2.33 28.85
N VAL A 294 0.96 3.19 27.83
CA VAL A 294 2.09 3.88 27.21
C VAL A 294 2.81 4.82 28.18
N THR A 295 2.15 5.26 29.26
CA THR A 295 2.78 6.06 30.32
C THR A 295 3.67 5.24 31.25
N ASP A 296 3.46 3.93 31.27
CA ASP A 296 4.14 2.98 32.16
C ASP A 296 5.10 2.07 31.37
N LEU A 297 5.29 2.33 30.08
CA LEU A 297 6.24 1.62 29.22
C LEU A 297 7.67 2.01 29.56
N HIS A 298 8.54 1.01 29.57
CA HIS A 298 9.97 1.14 29.78
C HIS A 298 10.75 0.43 28.67
N VAL A 299 12.02 0.80 28.51
CA VAL A 299 12.95 0.08 27.63
C VAL A 299 13.05 -1.37 28.11
N GLY A 300 12.90 -2.30 27.17
CA GLY A 300 12.88 -3.75 27.42
C GLY A 300 11.48 -4.35 27.52
N ASP A 301 10.41 -3.55 27.60
CA ASP A 301 9.05 -4.08 27.55
C ASP A 301 8.75 -4.67 26.17
N GLU A 302 7.97 -5.75 26.14
CA GLU A 302 7.58 -6.43 24.91
C GLU A 302 6.15 -6.04 24.49
N ILE A 303 5.99 -5.75 23.21
CA ILE A 303 4.71 -5.37 22.60
C ILE A 303 4.43 -6.20 21.35
N LEU A 304 3.15 -6.44 21.06
CA LEU A 304 2.72 -7.06 19.82
C LEU A 304 2.66 -6.05 18.69
N ILE A 305 3.26 -6.43 17.58
CA ILE A 305 3.24 -5.70 16.32
C ILE A 305 2.78 -6.62 15.19
N ARG A 306 2.27 -6.04 14.12
CA ARG A 306 2.13 -6.67 12.82
C ARG A 306 3.27 -6.18 11.94
N VAL A 307 4.07 -7.11 11.44
CA VAL A 307 5.12 -6.81 10.47
C VAL A 307 4.62 -7.20 9.09
N ASP A 308 4.88 -6.34 8.11
CA ASP A 308 4.66 -6.59 6.71
C ASP A 308 5.88 -6.10 5.93
N SER A 309 6.54 -7.02 5.23
CA SER A 309 7.73 -6.73 4.42
C SER A 309 7.40 -6.13 3.05
N SER A 310 6.11 -5.93 2.72
CA SER A 310 5.70 -5.33 1.46
C SER A 310 5.84 -3.80 1.43
N MET A 311 6.33 -3.27 0.30
CA MET A 311 6.24 -1.85 -0.05
C MET A 311 4.77 -1.47 -0.19
N ARG A 312 4.35 -0.31 0.31
CA ARG A 312 2.95 0.15 0.17
C ARG A 312 2.84 1.41 -0.66
N HIS A 313 1.95 1.40 -1.66
CA HIS A 313 1.59 2.58 -2.46
C HIS A 313 0.10 2.89 -2.26
N ILE A 314 -0.20 4.04 -1.66
CA ILE A 314 -1.56 4.45 -1.28
C ILE A 314 -2.30 3.31 -0.54
N GLY A 315 -1.59 2.69 0.42
CA GLY A 315 -2.13 1.64 1.26
C GLY A 315 -2.09 0.23 0.70
N GLN A 316 -1.94 0.04 -0.61
CA GLN A 316 -1.88 -1.29 -1.24
C GLN A 316 -0.50 -1.92 -1.09
N ALA A 317 -0.45 -3.18 -0.68
CA ALA A 317 0.77 -3.97 -0.58
C ALA A 317 1.30 -4.34 -1.97
N LEU A 318 2.55 -3.98 -2.24
CA LEU A 318 3.30 -4.21 -3.46
C LEU A 318 4.68 -4.77 -3.10
N ARG A 319 5.31 -5.42 -4.06
CA ARG A 319 6.72 -5.81 -3.91
C ARG A 319 7.60 -4.56 -4.00
N GLY A 320 8.80 -4.57 -3.44
CA GLY A 320 9.73 -3.43 -3.47
C GLY A 320 10.21 -3.00 -2.09
N GLU A 321 11.18 -2.10 -2.06
CA GLU A 321 11.76 -1.57 -0.83
C GLU A 321 11.34 -0.11 -0.61
N VAL A 322 10.79 0.18 0.58
CA VAL A 322 10.55 1.54 1.06
C VAL A 322 11.20 1.71 2.43
N ILE A 323 11.91 2.82 2.61
CA ILE A 323 12.49 3.21 3.90
C ILE A 323 11.69 4.40 4.42
N GLU A 324 10.91 4.17 5.48
CA GLU A 324 10.21 5.22 6.25
C GLU A 324 11.05 5.52 7.51
N ARG A 325 11.34 6.80 7.81
CA ARG A 325 12.16 7.24 8.97
C ARG A 325 11.44 8.28 9.81
#